data_AF-A0A925W7X7-F1
#
_entry.id   AF-A0A925W7X7-F1
#
_cell.length_a   1.000
_cell.length_b   1.000
_cell.length_c   1.000
_cell.angle_alpha   90.00
_cell.angle_beta   90.00
_cell.angle_gamma   90.00
#
_symmetry.space_group_name_H-M   'P 1'
#
loop_
_entity.id
_entity.type
_entity.pdbx_description
1 polymer ?
#
loop_
_entity_poly.entity_id
_entity_poly.type
_entity_poly.pdbx_seq_one_letter_code
_entity_poly.pdbx_strand_id
1 'polypeptide(L)'
;QAVGGRRWAVETAPATEAPAATPPPPQRSNPSLTSVAPPLVPPYESTPTGVIKYPRWHDKDARDDHVERRNPTTAILPPTAFSIPERAGLDPNDRRVQLLAEVVRGLHELPRHRSIHVGGFVLTAEPLAQIVPIEPASMADRTVIQWEKDDLDSVGLVKIDLLGLGMLTLMQECVKYIRATRGVTIDFARLDMDDTAVYDMLCEADTIGVFQVESRAQMSTLPRLRPRTYYDLVVEVALIRPGPIQGDMVHPYLRRRAGEEEVDYLHPSLKPLLERTLGVPLFQEQGMQVAITAASFTPAEADELRRSMGHKRSRERMAALHDRLIDGMRRNGISDAVAERIVGQLSGFADYGFPESHAASFALIVYASAYLKCHYAPEFTAALLNAQPMGFYAPGTIVQDAQRHGVRVLPVDVTRSEVDTTLERIDGSAEPAMRLGLRLVRGLGTTAREKLKTVLASGGRFTSVNDLVVRSGLDRRALRHLAEAGALDSLVPDEPVGRRRRAAVW
;
A
#
# COMPACT_ATOMS: atom_id res chain seq x y z
N GLN A 1 -22.95 -36.81 34.69
CA GLN A 1 -24.13 -36.00 34.31
C GLN A 1 -23.68 -35.06 33.18
N ALA A 2 -24.27 -35.24 31.98
CA ALA A 2 -24.29 -34.41 30.75
C ALA A 2 -23.00 -33.63 30.37
N VAL A 3 -22.20 -33.99 29.36
CA VAL A 3 -22.40 -34.04 27.88
C VAL A 3 -23.12 -32.81 27.32
N GLY A 4 -22.41 -32.02 26.50
CA GLY A 4 -22.96 -30.87 25.77
C GLY A 4 -22.02 -30.36 24.68
N GLY A 5 -21.63 -31.22 23.72
CA GLY A 5 -20.98 -30.79 22.48
C GLY A 5 -22.01 -30.19 21.51
N ARG A 6 -21.77 -28.96 21.03
CA ARG A 6 -22.53 -28.40 19.90
C ARG A 6 -21.79 -28.70 18.61
N ARG A 7 -22.32 -29.65 17.82
CA ARG A 7 -22.01 -29.79 16.39
C ARG A 7 -22.71 -28.67 15.64
N TRP A 8 -21.99 -28.01 14.74
CA TRP A 8 -22.58 -27.18 13.70
C TRP A 8 -22.99 -28.11 12.55
N ALA A 9 -24.30 -28.28 12.35
CA ALA A 9 -24.85 -28.94 11.17
C ALA A 9 -25.08 -27.86 10.10
N VAL A 10 -24.54 -28.09 8.90
CA VAL A 10 -24.85 -27.31 7.70
C VAL A 10 -26.08 -27.93 7.07
N GLU A 11 -27.24 -27.30 7.24
CA GLU A 11 -28.44 -27.62 6.45
C GLU A 11 -28.29 -27.02 5.04
N THR A 12 -28.32 -27.89 4.04
CA THR A 12 -28.40 -27.52 2.63
C THR A 12 -29.87 -27.35 2.26
N ALA A 13 -30.28 -26.13 1.91
CA ALA A 13 -31.61 -25.85 1.35
C ALA A 13 -31.62 -26.12 -0.17
N PRO A 14 -32.71 -26.65 -0.74
CA PRO A 14 -32.78 -27.02 -2.15
C PRO A 14 -32.91 -25.81 -3.07
N ALA A 15 -32.35 -25.95 -4.27
CA ALA A 15 -32.34 -24.96 -5.34
C ALA A 15 -33.77 -24.56 -5.75
N THR A 16 -34.03 -23.25 -5.76
CA THR A 16 -35.20 -22.64 -6.40
C THR A 16 -34.73 -21.71 -7.51
N GLU A 17 -35.40 -21.80 -8.65
CA GLU A 17 -35.07 -21.17 -9.93
C GLU A 17 -34.97 -19.64 -9.84
N ALA A 18 -33.93 -19.07 -10.44
CA ALA A 18 -33.69 -17.63 -10.52
C ALA A 18 -34.57 -16.99 -11.62
N PRO A 19 -35.27 -15.86 -11.35
CA PRO A 19 -35.90 -15.09 -12.41
C PRO A 19 -34.86 -14.25 -13.18
N ALA A 20 -35.15 -14.04 -14.47
CA ALA A 20 -34.28 -13.45 -15.48
C ALA A 20 -33.65 -12.09 -15.12
N ALA A 21 -32.40 -11.91 -15.53
CA ALA A 21 -31.59 -10.72 -15.31
C ALA A 21 -32.15 -9.48 -16.04
N THR A 22 -32.31 -8.39 -15.29
CA THR A 22 -32.52 -7.04 -15.82
C THR A 22 -31.24 -6.49 -16.47
N PRO A 23 -31.32 -5.84 -17.65
CA PRO A 23 -30.13 -5.27 -18.31
C PRO A 23 -29.60 -4.03 -17.59
N PRO A 24 -28.29 -3.71 -17.75
CA PRO A 24 -27.66 -2.56 -17.10
C PRO A 24 -28.16 -1.21 -17.65
N PRO A 25 -28.09 -0.12 -16.86
CA PRO A 25 -28.52 1.21 -17.28
C PRO A 25 -27.58 1.82 -18.34
N PRO A 26 -28.06 2.78 -19.16
CA PRO A 26 -27.34 3.28 -20.32
C PRO A 26 -26.15 4.16 -19.95
N GLN A 27 -25.06 3.98 -20.70
CA GLN A 27 -23.83 4.79 -20.68
C GLN A 27 -24.14 6.28 -20.90
N ARG A 28 -23.59 7.16 -20.06
CA ARG A 28 -23.68 8.61 -20.25
C ARG A 28 -22.49 9.12 -21.06
N SER A 29 -22.79 9.71 -22.22
CA SER A 29 -21.88 10.53 -23.02
C SER A 29 -21.56 11.85 -22.29
N ASN A 30 -20.28 12.15 -22.07
CA ASN A 30 -19.83 13.41 -21.48
C ASN A 30 -19.49 14.43 -22.59
N PRO A 31 -20.00 15.67 -22.57
CA PRO A 31 -19.65 16.68 -23.56
C PRO A 31 -18.27 17.30 -23.27
N SER A 32 -17.54 17.53 -24.36
CA SER A 32 -16.20 18.12 -24.47
C SER A 32 -15.94 19.33 -23.57
N LEU A 33 -14.94 19.23 -22.71
CA LEU A 33 -14.30 20.37 -22.03
C LEU A 33 -12.90 20.58 -22.64
N THR A 34 -12.77 21.71 -23.33
CA THR A 34 -11.53 22.26 -23.89
C THR A 34 -10.44 22.38 -22.84
N SER A 35 -9.28 21.78 -23.11
CA SER A 35 -8.10 21.82 -22.24
C SER A 35 -7.44 23.21 -22.27
N VAL A 36 -7.29 23.80 -21.10
CA VAL A 36 -6.32 24.89 -20.87
C VAL A 36 -5.25 24.31 -19.97
N ALA A 37 -4.08 24.02 -20.56
CA ALA A 37 -2.93 23.51 -19.84
C ALA A 37 -2.40 24.57 -18.85
N PRO A 38 -2.05 24.20 -17.60
CA PRO A 38 -1.33 25.10 -16.70
C PRO A 38 0.13 25.28 -17.19
N PRO A 39 0.77 26.44 -16.95
CA PRO A 39 2.08 26.76 -17.51
C PRO A 39 3.20 25.87 -16.93
N LEU A 40 4.09 25.45 -17.81
CA LEU A 40 5.33 24.74 -17.54
C LEU A 40 6.24 25.54 -16.60
N VAL A 41 6.74 24.91 -15.54
CA VAL A 41 7.83 25.43 -14.72
C VAL A 41 9.14 25.34 -15.53
N PRO A 42 9.96 26.40 -15.63
CA PRO A 42 11.19 26.35 -16.42
C PRO A 42 12.26 25.44 -15.78
N PRO A 43 13.19 24.88 -16.57
CA PRO A 43 14.24 23.97 -16.08
C PRO A 43 15.24 24.68 -15.17
N TYR A 44 15.78 23.92 -14.21
CA TYR A 44 16.78 24.36 -13.23
C TYR A 44 18.03 24.95 -13.91
N GLU A 45 18.30 26.24 -13.69
CA GLU A 45 19.58 26.87 -13.99
C GLU A 45 20.65 26.40 -12.99
N SER A 46 21.79 25.94 -13.51
CA SER A 46 22.97 25.55 -12.76
C SER A 46 23.76 26.80 -12.33
N THR A 47 23.90 27.02 -11.02
CA THR A 47 24.86 28.00 -10.50
C THR A 47 26.29 27.41 -10.50
N PRO A 48 27.35 28.17 -10.83
CA PRO A 48 28.73 27.67 -10.95
C PRO A 48 29.43 27.28 -9.65
N THR A 49 28.73 27.24 -8.52
CA THR A 49 29.26 26.76 -7.25
C THR A 49 28.43 25.54 -6.86
N GLY A 50 29.04 24.35 -6.90
CA GLY A 50 28.42 23.03 -6.72
C GLY A 50 27.87 22.74 -5.32
N VAL A 51 27.06 23.64 -4.77
CA VAL A 51 26.36 23.49 -3.51
C VAL A 51 24.86 23.39 -3.81
N ILE A 52 24.36 22.16 -3.89
CA ILE A 52 22.92 21.89 -3.94
C ILE A 52 22.34 22.29 -2.57
N LYS A 53 21.64 23.42 -2.51
CA LYS A 53 20.86 23.80 -1.33
C LYS A 53 19.55 23.02 -1.32
N TYR A 54 19.44 22.03 -0.42
CA TYR A 54 18.15 21.42 -0.11
C TYR A 54 17.26 22.45 0.61
N PRO A 55 16.00 22.67 0.18
CA PRO A 55 15.07 23.47 0.96
C PRO A 55 14.79 22.76 2.30
N ARG A 56 15.10 23.42 3.42
CA ARG A 56 14.68 22.98 4.75
C ARG A 56 13.18 23.22 4.88
N TRP A 57 12.39 22.16 4.76
CA TRP A 57 11.01 22.17 5.24
C TRP A 57 11.03 22.00 6.76
N HIS A 58 10.69 23.07 7.49
CA HIS A 58 10.42 22.99 8.92
C HIS A 58 8.92 22.69 9.09
N ASP A 59 8.60 21.46 9.48
CA ASP A 59 7.31 21.17 10.11
C ASP A 59 7.33 21.81 11.52
N LYS A 60 6.47 22.79 11.75
CA LYS A 60 6.39 23.51 13.04
C LYS A 60 5.62 22.73 14.10
N ASP A 61 5.04 21.58 13.74
CA ASP A 61 4.16 20.78 14.60
C ASP A 61 4.72 19.38 14.94
N ALA A 62 5.96 19.07 14.56
CA ALA A 62 6.64 17.85 14.97
C ALA A 62 6.94 17.91 16.48
N ARG A 63 6.42 16.95 17.25
CA ARG A 63 6.83 16.76 18.66
C ARG A 63 8.30 16.36 18.71
N ASP A 64 8.99 16.70 19.80
CA ASP A 64 10.42 16.39 20.03
C ASP A 64 10.75 14.88 19.98
N ASP A 65 9.76 14.00 19.98
CA ASP A 65 9.89 12.54 19.90
C ASP A 65 9.58 11.95 18.50
N HIS A 66 9.25 12.78 17.51
CA HIS A 66 8.97 12.31 16.15
C HIS A 66 10.25 11.97 15.38
N VAL A 67 10.65 10.70 15.44
CA VAL A 67 11.69 10.16 14.56
C VAL A 67 11.06 9.79 13.22
N GLU A 68 11.30 10.61 12.20
CA GLU A 68 11.05 10.25 10.80
C GLU A 68 11.85 8.96 10.49
N ARG A 69 11.18 7.81 10.38
CA ARG A 69 11.80 6.56 9.96
C ARG A 69 12.08 6.62 8.45
N ARG A 70 13.14 7.34 8.07
CA ARG A 70 13.82 7.07 6.81
C ARG A 70 14.41 5.67 6.94
N ASN A 71 13.84 4.72 6.22
CA ASN A 71 14.50 3.46 5.98
C ASN A 71 15.68 3.80 5.05
N PRO A 72 16.94 3.84 5.52
CA PRO A 72 18.05 3.94 4.59
C PRO A 72 18.13 2.54 4.00
N THR A 73 17.48 2.35 2.85
CA THR A 73 17.83 1.26 1.95
C THR A 73 19.35 1.17 1.97
N THR A 74 19.86 -0.03 2.19
CA THR A 74 21.29 -0.36 2.13
C THR A 74 21.74 -0.26 0.67
N ALA A 75 21.47 0.87 0.02
CA ALA A 75 22.05 1.25 -1.24
C ALA A 75 23.54 1.39 -0.95
N ILE A 76 24.28 0.35 -1.31
CA ILE A 76 25.71 0.46 -1.56
C ILE A 76 25.80 1.48 -2.69
N LEU A 77 25.93 2.75 -2.32
CA LEU A 77 26.13 3.82 -3.27
C LEU A 77 27.43 3.53 -4.02
N PRO A 78 27.51 3.88 -5.31
CA PRO A 78 28.71 3.67 -6.10
C PRO A 78 29.92 4.29 -5.37
N PRO A 79 31.12 3.72 -5.52
CA PRO A 79 32.31 4.23 -4.86
C PRO A 79 32.60 5.66 -5.33
N THR A 80 32.09 6.64 -4.58
CA THR A 80 32.45 8.04 -4.74
C THR A 80 33.84 8.26 -4.14
N ALA A 81 34.60 9.22 -4.67
CA ALA A 81 35.94 9.59 -4.20
C ALA A 81 36.01 10.04 -2.73
N PHE A 82 34.86 10.22 -2.07
CA PHE A 82 34.74 10.64 -0.67
C PHE A 82 34.38 9.47 0.25
N SER A 83 35.07 9.38 1.37
CA SER A 83 34.76 8.51 2.49
C SER A 83 33.40 8.86 3.14
N ILE A 84 32.79 7.91 3.86
CA ILE A 84 31.51 8.12 4.56
C ILE A 84 31.53 9.36 5.49
N PRO A 85 32.60 9.63 6.28
CA PRO A 85 32.69 10.85 7.08
C PRO A 85 32.68 12.14 6.26
N GLU A 86 33.42 12.20 5.16
CA GLU A 86 33.49 13.39 4.30
C GLU A 86 32.13 13.73 3.68
N ARG A 87 31.36 12.70 3.30
CA ARG A 87 29.98 12.87 2.82
C ARG A 87 29.02 13.41 3.88
N ALA A 88 29.31 13.16 5.15
CA ALA A 88 28.57 13.71 6.28
C ALA A 88 29.05 15.11 6.70
N GLY A 89 30.05 15.67 6.01
CA GLY A 89 30.67 16.94 6.37
C GLY A 89 31.63 16.83 7.56
N LEU A 90 32.13 15.64 7.86
CA LEU A 90 33.07 15.36 8.94
C LEU A 90 34.50 15.24 8.39
N ASP A 91 35.47 15.84 9.08
CA ASP A 91 36.89 15.69 8.75
C ASP A 91 37.38 14.28 9.16
N PRO A 92 37.79 13.42 8.21
CA PRO A 92 38.25 12.07 8.51
C PRO A 92 39.57 12.05 9.32
N ASN A 93 40.30 13.16 9.33
CA ASN A 93 41.54 13.32 10.12
C ASN A 93 41.28 13.82 11.54
N ASP A 94 40.07 14.31 11.87
CA ASP A 94 39.72 14.70 13.23
C ASP A 94 39.70 13.45 14.13
N ARG A 95 40.48 13.49 15.22
CA ARG A 95 40.60 12.39 16.18
C ARG A 95 39.24 11.93 16.71
N ARG A 96 38.28 12.82 16.91
CA ARG A 96 36.92 12.49 17.40
C ARG A 96 36.12 11.72 16.35
N VAL A 97 36.29 12.05 15.07
CA VAL A 97 35.64 11.34 13.96
C VAL A 97 36.21 9.93 13.84
N GLN A 98 37.53 9.77 14.00
CA GLN A 98 38.18 8.46 14.03
C GLN A 98 37.70 7.61 15.20
N LEU A 99 37.66 8.18 16.41
CA LEU A 99 37.14 7.50 17.60
C LEU A 99 35.66 7.14 17.46
N LEU A 100 34.83 8.03 16.89
CA LEU A 100 33.43 7.74 16.61
C LEU A 100 33.31 6.56 15.64
N ALA A 101 34.09 6.53 14.57
CA ALA A 101 34.07 5.43 13.61
C ALA A 101 34.50 4.10 14.25
N GLU A 102 35.49 4.13 15.14
CA GLU A 102 35.94 2.96 15.90
C GLU A 102 34.84 2.44 16.84
N VAL A 103 34.21 3.33 17.62
CA VAL A 103 33.10 2.97 18.51
C VAL A 103 31.91 2.44 17.72
N VAL A 104 31.51 3.12 16.64
CA VAL A 104 30.40 2.68 15.78
C VAL A 104 30.69 1.32 15.19
N ARG A 105 31.92 1.05 14.74
CA ARG A 105 32.33 -0.28 14.23
C ARG A 105 32.25 -1.34 15.32
N GLY A 106 32.68 -1.03 16.55
CA GLY A 106 32.59 -1.93 17.69
C GLY A 106 31.15 -2.21 18.16
N LEU A 107 30.22 -1.28 17.91
CA LEU A 107 28.81 -1.42 18.27
C LEU A 107 27.92 -1.90 17.10
N HIS A 108 28.46 -1.99 15.89
CA HIS A 108 27.70 -2.37 14.70
C HIS A 108 27.20 -3.82 14.83
N GLU A 109 25.93 -4.04 14.48
CA GLU A 109 25.24 -5.34 14.59
C GLU A 109 25.06 -5.89 16.01
N LEU A 110 25.43 -5.14 17.06
CA LEU A 110 25.09 -5.53 18.43
C LEU A 110 23.57 -5.38 18.69
N PRO A 111 22.92 -6.37 19.35
CA PRO A 111 21.52 -6.27 19.73
C PRO A 111 21.26 -5.08 20.66
N ARG A 112 20.29 -4.22 20.32
CA ARG A 112 19.93 -3.03 21.12
C ARG A 112 18.80 -3.29 22.13
N HIS A 113 17.73 -3.92 21.67
CA HIS A 113 16.55 -4.22 22.48
C HIS A 113 15.75 -5.36 21.83
N ARG A 114 14.88 -6.00 22.61
CA ARG A 114 13.94 -6.99 22.11
C ARG A 114 12.71 -6.28 21.55
N SER A 115 12.31 -6.65 20.33
CA SER A 115 11.07 -6.21 19.71
C SER A 115 10.25 -7.43 19.34
N ILE A 116 8.94 -7.25 19.22
CA ILE A 116 8.01 -8.33 18.89
C ILE A 116 7.72 -8.26 17.39
N HIS A 117 7.83 -9.41 16.70
CA HIS A 117 7.40 -9.51 15.31
C HIS A 117 5.88 -9.34 15.23
N VAL A 118 5.44 -8.30 14.51
CA VAL A 118 4.01 -8.02 14.38
C VAL A 118 3.37 -9.13 13.53
N GLY A 119 2.43 -9.85 14.13
CA GLY A 119 1.64 -10.87 13.44
C GLY A 119 2.25 -12.26 13.37
N GLY A 120 3.47 -12.49 13.88
CA GLY A 120 4.06 -13.84 13.85
C GLY A 120 3.56 -14.71 14.99
N PHE A 121 2.95 -15.85 14.68
CA PHE A 121 2.50 -16.85 15.63
C PHE A 121 3.20 -18.18 15.36
N VAL A 122 3.58 -18.87 16.44
CA VAL A 122 4.22 -20.19 16.37
C VAL A 122 3.24 -21.23 16.91
N LEU A 123 3.14 -22.34 16.19
CA LEU A 123 2.25 -23.46 16.53
C LEU A 123 3.10 -24.71 16.69
N THR A 124 2.87 -25.41 17.80
CA THR A 124 3.58 -26.63 18.18
C THR A 124 2.56 -27.70 18.57
N ALA A 125 2.90 -28.97 18.37
CA ALA A 125 2.06 -30.08 18.80
C ALA A 125 2.12 -30.25 20.33
N GLU A 126 3.32 -30.17 20.89
CA GLU A 126 3.57 -30.15 22.33
C GLU A 126 3.41 -28.75 22.92
N PRO A 127 3.26 -28.60 24.25
CA PRO A 127 3.29 -27.30 24.90
C PRO A 127 4.56 -26.52 24.56
N LEU A 128 4.41 -25.30 24.03
CA LEU A 128 5.51 -24.47 23.53
C LEU A 128 6.66 -24.28 24.55
N ALA A 129 6.35 -24.24 25.84
CA ALA A 129 7.33 -24.10 26.93
C ALA A 129 8.28 -25.31 27.07
N GLN A 130 7.98 -26.45 26.45
CA GLN A 130 8.87 -27.62 26.40
C GLN A 130 9.90 -27.52 25.27
N ILE A 131 9.68 -26.61 24.31
CA ILE A 131 10.49 -26.48 23.10
C ILE A 131 11.37 -25.23 23.19
N VAL A 132 10.79 -24.10 23.60
CA VAL A 132 11.48 -22.81 23.65
C VAL A 132 11.06 -22.02 24.90
N PRO A 133 11.98 -21.27 25.55
CA PRO A 133 11.62 -20.36 26.62
C PRO A 133 10.59 -19.33 26.19
N ILE A 134 9.60 -19.12 27.04
CA ILE A 134 8.50 -18.16 26.84
C ILE A 134 8.65 -17.05 27.88
N GLU A 135 8.45 -15.81 27.46
CA GLU A 135 8.39 -14.67 28.37
C GLU A 135 7.18 -13.77 28.11
N PRO A 136 6.75 -12.97 29.10
CA PRO A 136 5.73 -11.96 28.90
C PRO A 136 6.16 -10.93 27.84
N ALA A 137 5.22 -10.58 26.96
CA ALA A 137 5.37 -9.50 26.00
C ALA A 137 5.23 -8.12 26.67
N SER A 138 5.63 -7.06 25.95
CA SER A 138 5.37 -5.67 26.39
C SER A 138 3.88 -5.32 26.44
N MET A 139 3.05 -6.03 25.67
CA MET A 139 1.60 -5.84 25.67
C MET A 139 0.96 -6.79 26.69
N ALA A 140 0.02 -6.26 27.48
CA ALA A 140 -0.72 -7.04 28.47
C ALA A 140 -1.35 -8.29 27.83
N ASP A 141 -1.37 -9.39 28.59
CA ASP A 141 -1.96 -10.67 28.22
C ASP A 141 -1.37 -11.31 26.95
N ARG A 142 -0.10 -11.00 26.63
CA ARG A 142 0.64 -11.65 25.53
C ARG A 142 1.96 -12.22 26.01
N THR A 143 2.41 -13.26 25.31
CA THR A 143 3.72 -13.90 25.50
C THR A 143 4.48 -13.96 24.19
N VAL A 144 5.81 -14.09 24.28
CA VAL A 144 6.72 -14.24 23.15
C VAL A 144 7.76 -15.32 23.43
N ILE A 145 8.28 -15.90 22.36
CA ILE A 145 9.42 -16.82 22.42
C ILE A 145 10.72 -16.05 22.22
N GLN A 146 11.83 -16.62 22.66
CA GLN A 146 13.14 -15.98 22.59
C GLN A 146 13.88 -16.19 21.26
N TRP A 147 13.40 -17.10 20.40
CA TRP A 147 13.99 -17.37 19.08
C TRP A 147 13.50 -16.38 18.02
N GLU A 148 14.36 -16.06 17.07
CA GLU A 148 13.98 -15.21 15.94
C GLU A 148 13.36 -16.01 14.79
N LYS A 149 12.87 -15.31 13.77
CA LYS A 149 12.14 -15.91 12.65
C LYS A 149 12.96 -17.01 11.96
N ASP A 150 14.25 -16.76 11.72
CA ASP A 150 15.09 -17.63 10.89
C ASP A 150 15.53 -18.89 11.65
N ASP A 151 15.47 -18.87 12.99
CA ASP A 151 15.73 -20.03 13.83
C ASP A 151 14.61 -21.07 13.72
N LEU A 152 13.35 -20.62 13.54
CA LEU A 152 12.17 -21.49 13.57
C LEU A 152 12.16 -22.55 12.47
N ASP A 153 12.60 -22.18 11.27
CA ASP A 153 12.67 -23.11 10.14
C ASP A 153 13.70 -24.22 10.41
N SER A 154 14.80 -23.88 11.07
CA SER A 154 15.88 -24.83 11.40
C SER A 154 15.44 -25.88 12.42
N VAL A 155 14.49 -25.55 13.29
CA VAL A 155 13.92 -26.47 14.30
C VAL A 155 12.58 -27.08 13.87
N GLY A 156 12.15 -26.83 12.63
CA GLY A 156 10.93 -27.42 12.05
C GLY A 156 9.63 -26.91 12.68
N LEU A 157 9.63 -25.70 13.22
CA LEU A 157 8.44 -25.11 13.83
C LEU A 157 7.55 -24.42 12.80
N VAL A 158 6.24 -24.64 12.92
CA VAL A 158 5.26 -24.00 12.03
C VAL A 158 5.03 -22.57 12.49
N LYS A 159 5.29 -21.63 11.58
CA LYS A 159 5.02 -20.20 11.75
C LYS A 159 3.84 -19.78 10.87
N ILE A 160 2.91 -19.02 11.45
CA ILE A 160 1.83 -18.36 10.72
C ILE A 160 1.89 -16.86 10.97
N ASP A 161 1.89 -16.08 9.89
CA ASP A 161 1.80 -14.62 9.98
C ASP A 161 0.34 -14.15 9.82
N LEU A 162 -0.21 -13.55 10.86
CA LEU A 162 -1.49 -12.84 10.86
C LEU A 162 -1.24 -11.34 10.70
N LEU A 163 -1.18 -10.89 9.45
CA LEU A 163 -0.96 -9.49 9.11
C LEU A 163 -2.29 -8.72 9.01
N GLY A 164 -2.38 -7.60 9.73
CA GLY A 164 -3.49 -6.66 9.56
C GLY A 164 -3.28 -5.79 8.31
N LEU A 165 -4.05 -6.06 7.25
CA LEU A 165 -4.03 -5.25 6.04
C LEU A 165 -5.23 -4.29 6.04
N GLY A 166 -4.99 -3.00 6.26
CA GLY A 166 -6.06 -1.98 6.37
C GLY A 166 -6.96 -1.90 5.13
N MET A 167 -6.45 -2.23 3.94
CA MET A 167 -7.26 -2.32 2.72
C MET A 167 -8.36 -3.38 2.81
N LEU A 168 -8.12 -4.52 3.46
CA LEU A 168 -9.15 -5.55 3.62
C LEU A 168 -10.26 -5.07 4.56
N THR A 169 -9.91 -4.33 5.62
CA THR A 169 -10.88 -3.66 6.49
C THR A 169 -11.72 -2.66 5.70
N LEU A 170 -11.08 -1.80 4.90
CA LEU A 170 -11.76 -0.84 4.03
C LEU A 170 -12.73 -1.55 3.09
N MET A 171 -12.27 -2.57 2.36
CA MET A 171 -13.10 -3.32 1.42
C MET A 171 -14.30 -3.99 2.11
N GLN A 172 -14.08 -4.57 3.29
CA GLN A 172 -15.16 -5.17 4.08
C GLN A 172 -16.21 -4.13 4.51
N GLU A 173 -15.79 -2.97 5.00
CA GLU A 173 -16.70 -1.88 5.38
C GLU A 173 -17.42 -1.29 4.15
N CYS A 174 -16.72 -1.14 3.04
CA CYS A 174 -17.30 -0.66 1.78
C CYS A 174 -18.43 -1.58 1.30
N VAL A 175 -18.25 -2.91 1.32
CA VAL A 175 -19.31 -3.86 0.95
C VAL A 175 -20.51 -3.77 1.90
N LYS A 176 -20.28 -3.54 3.21
CA LYS A 176 -21.38 -3.29 4.15
C LYS A 176 -22.15 -2.02 3.79
N TYR A 177 -21.46 -0.94 3.44
CA TYR A 177 -22.08 0.30 3.00
C TYR A 177 -22.86 0.13 1.71
N ILE A 178 -22.31 -0.56 0.71
CA ILE A 178 -22.96 -0.85 -0.57
C ILE A 178 -24.25 -1.65 -0.33
N ARG A 179 -24.20 -2.67 0.53
CA ARG A 179 -25.38 -3.45 0.88
C ARG A 179 -26.45 -2.60 1.57
N ALA A 180 -26.05 -1.74 2.51
CA ALA A 180 -26.98 -0.90 3.25
C ALA A 180 -27.64 0.18 2.39
N THR A 181 -26.87 0.77 1.47
CA THR A 181 -27.33 1.92 0.66
C THR A 181 -27.99 1.50 -0.66
N ARG A 182 -27.50 0.43 -1.29
CA ARG A 182 -27.94 -0.02 -2.62
C ARG A 182 -28.60 -1.40 -2.63
N GLY A 183 -28.51 -2.17 -1.54
CA GLY A 183 -29.02 -3.54 -1.48
C GLY A 183 -28.18 -4.55 -2.29
N VAL A 184 -27.01 -4.14 -2.78
CA VAL A 184 -26.12 -4.98 -3.60
C VAL A 184 -25.14 -5.74 -2.70
N THR A 185 -24.95 -7.03 -2.98
CA THR A 185 -23.90 -7.84 -2.35
C THR A 185 -22.80 -8.08 -3.36
N ILE A 186 -21.56 -7.75 -3.01
CA ILE A 186 -20.39 -7.97 -3.85
C ILE A 186 -19.65 -9.21 -3.37
N ASP A 187 -19.36 -10.11 -4.30
CA ASP A 187 -18.43 -11.22 -4.11
C ASP A 187 -17.15 -10.95 -4.90
N PHE A 188 -16.06 -10.65 -4.20
CA PHE A 188 -14.78 -10.32 -4.83
C PHE A 188 -14.22 -11.45 -5.69
N ALA A 189 -14.55 -12.72 -5.39
CA ALA A 189 -14.09 -13.86 -6.16
C ALA A 189 -14.77 -13.97 -7.54
N ARG A 190 -15.86 -13.21 -7.75
CA ARG A 190 -16.68 -13.24 -8.96
C ARG A 190 -16.71 -11.90 -9.70
N LEU A 191 -15.81 -10.98 -9.36
CA LEU A 191 -15.68 -9.73 -10.11
C LEU A 191 -15.28 -10.02 -11.55
N ASP A 192 -15.97 -9.37 -12.48
CA ASP A 192 -15.55 -9.30 -13.87
C ASP A 192 -14.27 -8.45 -13.95
N MET A 193 -13.21 -9.01 -14.51
CA MET A 193 -11.90 -8.37 -14.64
C MET A 193 -11.69 -7.69 -16.00
N ASP A 194 -12.71 -7.62 -16.85
CA ASP A 194 -12.64 -6.97 -18.16
C ASP A 194 -13.34 -5.58 -18.18
N ASP A 195 -13.60 -5.01 -16.99
CA ASP A 195 -14.29 -3.72 -16.87
C ASP A 195 -13.42 -2.55 -17.35
N THR A 196 -13.76 -2.06 -18.55
CA THR A 196 -13.07 -0.94 -19.19
C THR A 196 -13.05 0.34 -18.35
N ALA A 197 -14.09 0.62 -17.55
CA ALA A 197 -14.16 1.85 -16.76
C ALA A 197 -13.12 1.83 -15.63
N VAL A 198 -12.90 0.67 -15.03
CA VAL A 198 -11.85 0.48 -14.00
C VAL A 198 -10.47 0.71 -14.62
N TYR A 199 -10.21 0.14 -15.80
CA TYR A 199 -8.95 0.33 -16.49
C TYR A 199 -8.74 1.76 -16.98
N ASP A 200 -9.78 2.47 -17.43
CA ASP A 200 -9.68 3.86 -17.84
C ASP A 200 -9.31 4.77 -16.65
N MET A 201 -9.97 4.59 -15.50
CA MET A 201 -9.62 5.29 -14.26
C MET A 201 -8.15 5.03 -13.85
N LEU A 202 -7.70 3.77 -13.96
CA LEU A 202 -6.30 3.41 -13.70
C LEU A 202 -5.35 4.07 -14.70
N CYS A 203 -5.67 4.08 -16.00
CA CYS A 203 -4.86 4.73 -17.03
C CYS A 203 -4.71 6.24 -16.81
N GLU A 204 -5.74 6.89 -16.26
CA GLU A 204 -5.73 8.31 -15.91
C GLU A 204 -4.96 8.61 -14.60
N ALA A 205 -4.43 7.56 -13.95
CA ALA A 205 -3.79 7.63 -12.64
C ALA A 205 -4.71 8.17 -11.53
N ASP A 206 -6.03 8.02 -11.67
CA ASP A 206 -6.98 8.35 -10.62
C ASP A 206 -7.04 7.25 -9.55
N THR A 207 -5.96 7.13 -8.78
CA THR A 207 -5.73 6.00 -7.88
C THR A 207 -5.61 6.36 -6.42
N ILE A 208 -6.01 7.57 -6.00
CA ILE A 208 -6.07 7.94 -4.57
C ILE A 208 -6.88 6.90 -3.79
N GLY A 209 -6.26 6.28 -2.78
CA GLY A 209 -6.87 5.25 -1.94
C GLY A 209 -6.89 3.83 -2.55
N VAL A 210 -6.48 3.64 -3.81
CA VAL A 210 -6.42 2.32 -4.46
C VAL A 210 -5.16 1.58 -3.99
N PHE A 211 -5.31 0.30 -3.67
CA PHE A 211 -4.23 -0.49 -3.08
C PHE A 211 -2.99 -0.54 -3.98
N GLN A 212 -1.80 -0.40 -3.40
CA GLN A 212 -0.46 -0.47 -4.05
C GLN A 212 -0.16 0.55 -5.16
N VAL A 213 -1.15 1.09 -5.85
CA VAL A 213 -0.97 1.94 -7.04
C VAL A 213 -1.28 3.43 -6.81
N GLU A 214 -1.42 3.85 -5.55
CA GLU A 214 -1.74 5.25 -5.19
C GLU A 214 -0.51 6.17 -5.00
N SER A 215 0.70 5.60 -4.95
CA SER A 215 1.93 6.38 -4.73
C SER A 215 2.28 7.23 -5.96
N ARG A 216 3.01 8.34 -5.78
CA ARG A 216 3.42 9.20 -6.91
C ARG A 216 4.17 8.46 -8.02
N ALA A 217 5.05 7.52 -7.66
CA ALA A 217 5.81 6.74 -8.63
C ALA A 217 4.92 5.78 -9.42
N GLN A 218 3.88 5.23 -8.78
CA GLN A 218 2.87 4.41 -9.45
C GLN A 218 1.98 5.26 -10.35
N MET A 219 1.46 6.38 -9.84
CA MET A 219 0.65 7.33 -10.61
C MET A 219 1.39 7.91 -11.83
N SER A 220 2.71 8.04 -11.80
CA SER A 220 3.49 8.45 -12.98
C SER A 220 3.65 7.34 -14.03
N THR A 221 3.45 6.10 -13.63
CA THR A 221 3.70 4.90 -14.45
C THR A 221 2.42 4.44 -15.13
N LEU A 222 1.29 4.44 -14.42
CA LEU A 222 0.00 4.03 -14.95
C LEU A 222 -0.35 4.64 -16.33
N PRO A 223 -0.17 5.96 -16.60
CA PRO A 223 -0.49 6.53 -17.91
C PRO A 223 0.44 6.09 -19.05
N ARG A 224 1.62 5.57 -18.69
CA ARG A 224 2.62 5.02 -19.61
C ARG A 224 2.39 3.53 -19.84
N LEU A 225 2.07 2.78 -18.77
CA LEU A 225 1.74 1.37 -18.85
C LEU A 225 0.42 1.12 -19.59
N ARG A 226 -0.59 1.97 -19.33
CA ARG A 226 -1.96 1.86 -19.82
C ARG A 226 -2.51 0.44 -19.62
N PRO A 227 -2.76 0.03 -18.35
CA PRO A 227 -3.25 -1.31 -18.08
C PRO A 227 -4.63 -1.53 -18.73
N ARG A 228 -4.79 -2.68 -19.38
CA ARG A 228 -6.02 -3.09 -20.07
C ARG A 228 -6.45 -4.53 -19.75
N THR A 229 -5.64 -5.25 -19.01
CA THR A 229 -5.88 -6.63 -18.59
C THR A 229 -5.47 -6.82 -17.14
N TYR A 230 -5.97 -7.88 -16.50
CA TYR A 230 -5.55 -8.26 -15.14
C TYR A 230 -4.02 -8.43 -15.05
N TYR A 231 -3.40 -9.01 -16.08
CA TYR A 231 -1.96 -9.25 -16.08
C TYR A 231 -1.14 -7.95 -16.11
N ASP A 232 -1.66 -6.87 -16.70
CA ASP A 232 -0.98 -5.57 -16.64
C ASP A 232 -0.89 -5.05 -15.20
N LEU A 233 -1.87 -5.36 -14.35
CA LEU A 233 -1.82 -5.00 -12.92
C LEU A 233 -0.79 -5.84 -12.16
N VAL A 234 -0.61 -7.11 -12.53
CA VAL A 234 0.46 -7.96 -12.00
C VAL A 234 1.81 -7.34 -12.31
N VAL A 235 1.99 -6.83 -13.53
CA VAL A 235 3.20 -6.11 -13.93
C VAL A 235 3.36 -4.80 -13.17
N GLU A 236 2.32 -3.96 -13.05
CA GLU A 236 2.39 -2.68 -12.33
C GLU A 236 2.84 -2.84 -10.88
N VAL A 237 2.32 -3.86 -10.19
CA VAL A 237 2.72 -4.20 -8.80
C VAL A 237 4.20 -4.60 -8.72
N ALA A 238 4.76 -5.17 -9.78
CA ALA A 238 6.15 -5.59 -9.84
C ALA A 238 7.12 -4.47 -10.27
N LEU A 239 6.66 -3.53 -11.10
CA LEU A 239 7.52 -2.63 -11.87
C LEU A 239 8.17 -1.52 -11.02
N ILE A 240 7.40 -0.91 -10.12
CA ILE A 240 7.84 0.32 -9.41
C ILE A 240 8.56 0.00 -8.12
N ARG A 241 9.89 -0.17 -8.26
CA ARG A 241 10.82 -0.44 -7.16
C ARG A 241 12.20 0.18 -7.40
N PRO A 242 13.03 0.35 -6.36
CA PRO A 242 14.36 0.91 -6.51
C PRO A 242 15.24 0.15 -7.52
N GLY A 243 15.19 -1.18 -7.52
CA GLY A 243 16.06 -2.00 -8.37
C GLY A 243 15.71 -2.01 -9.87
N PRO A 244 14.46 -2.26 -10.30
CA PRO A 244 14.10 -2.27 -11.73
C PRO A 244 14.30 -0.89 -12.40
N ILE A 245 14.15 0.21 -11.64
CA ILE A 245 14.44 1.57 -12.10
C ILE A 245 15.94 1.77 -12.31
N GLN A 246 16.78 1.22 -11.41
CA GLN A 246 18.25 1.30 -11.51
C GLN A 246 18.84 0.34 -12.56
N GLY A 247 18.17 -0.78 -12.85
CA GLY A 247 18.59 -1.77 -13.83
C GLY A 247 18.29 -1.41 -15.28
N ASP A 248 17.70 -0.25 -15.56
CA ASP A 248 17.29 0.22 -16.90
C ASP A 248 16.37 -0.76 -17.66
N MET A 249 15.67 -1.67 -16.95
CA MET A 249 14.78 -2.68 -17.56
C MET A 249 13.31 -2.27 -17.57
N VAL A 250 12.90 -1.36 -16.68
CA VAL A 250 11.54 -0.78 -16.66
C VAL A 250 11.26 0.04 -17.92
N HIS A 251 12.25 0.80 -18.38
CA HIS A 251 12.09 1.68 -19.53
C HIS A 251 11.87 0.90 -20.84
N PRO A 252 12.64 -0.14 -21.19
CA PRO A 252 12.36 -1.01 -22.33
C PRO A 252 10.95 -1.59 -22.33
N TYR A 253 10.49 -2.13 -21.19
CA TYR A 253 9.14 -2.69 -21.10
C TYR A 253 8.07 -1.64 -21.43
N LEU A 254 8.17 -0.45 -20.83
CA LEU A 254 7.21 0.64 -21.08
C LEU A 254 7.27 1.17 -22.51
N ARG A 255 8.47 1.31 -23.11
CA ARG A 255 8.62 1.73 -24.52
C ARG A 255 8.01 0.72 -25.49
N ARG A 256 8.29 -0.58 -25.28
CA ARG A 256 7.70 -1.67 -26.08
C ARG A 256 6.19 -1.70 -25.94
N ARG A 257 5.69 -1.50 -24.71
CA ARG A 257 4.25 -1.42 -24.45
C ARG A 257 3.60 -0.22 -25.15
N ALA A 258 4.30 0.91 -25.25
CA ALA A 258 3.86 2.09 -25.97
C ALA A 258 4.03 2.00 -27.50
N GLY A 259 4.68 0.95 -28.02
CA GLY A 259 5.02 0.80 -29.43
C GLY A 259 6.17 1.70 -29.90
N GLU A 260 6.95 2.26 -28.97
CA GLU A 260 8.12 3.11 -29.24
C GLU A 260 9.38 2.30 -29.54
N GLU A 261 9.38 1.01 -29.18
CA GLU A 261 10.47 0.06 -29.38
C GLU A 261 9.89 -1.30 -29.82
N GLU A 262 10.48 -1.93 -30.83
CA GLU A 262 10.09 -3.28 -31.27
C GLU A 262 10.42 -4.32 -30.19
N VAL A 263 9.58 -5.34 -30.07
CA VAL A 263 9.81 -6.42 -29.10
C VAL A 263 10.93 -7.32 -29.60
N ASP A 264 12.07 -7.26 -28.92
CA ASP A 264 13.24 -8.11 -29.17
C ASP A 264 13.40 -9.20 -28.10
N TYR A 265 13.85 -10.38 -28.54
CA TYR A 265 14.18 -11.53 -27.71
C TYR A 265 15.62 -11.96 -27.97
N LEU A 266 16.41 -12.10 -26.90
CA LEU A 266 17.82 -12.48 -27.01
C LEU A 266 18.03 -13.83 -27.73
N HIS A 267 17.07 -14.74 -27.62
CA HIS A 267 17.10 -16.02 -28.32
C HIS A 267 15.66 -16.54 -28.57
N PRO A 268 15.39 -17.25 -29.69
CA PRO A 268 14.05 -17.76 -30.00
C PRO A 268 13.44 -18.64 -28.89
N SER A 269 14.26 -19.39 -28.15
CA SER A 269 13.78 -20.23 -27.03
C SER A 269 13.22 -19.43 -25.86
N LEU A 270 13.54 -18.14 -25.74
CA LEU A 270 13.05 -17.28 -24.66
C LEU A 270 11.71 -16.62 -24.99
N LYS A 271 11.29 -16.62 -26.25
CA LYS A 271 10.04 -16.00 -26.67
C LYS A 271 8.82 -16.54 -25.90
N PRO A 272 8.60 -17.86 -25.77
CA PRO A 272 7.42 -18.38 -25.05
C PRO A 272 7.37 -17.96 -23.57
N LEU A 273 8.52 -17.67 -22.96
CA LEU A 273 8.63 -17.32 -21.54
C LEU A 273 8.41 -15.83 -21.29
N LEU A 274 8.89 -14.99 -22.21
CA LEU A 274 8.96 -13.54 -22.06
C LEU A 274 7.95 -12.78 -22.93
N GLU A 275 7.15 -13.47 -23.75
CA GLU A 275 6.15 -12.83 -24.61
C GLU A 275 5.16 -11.98 -23.81
N ARG A 276 4.67 -12.51 -22.68
CA ARG A 276 3.75 -11.80 -21.77
C ARG A 276 4.36 -10.56 -21.12
N THR A 277 5.68 -10.47 -21.07
CA THR A 277 6.42 -9.33 -20.53
C THR A 277 7.27 -8.63 -21.60
N LEU A 278 6.86 -8.74 -22.87
CA LEU A 278 7.45 -8.03 -24.01
C LEU A 278 8.98 -8.20 -24.13
N GLY A 279 9.47 -9.42 -23.88
CA GLY A 279 10.89 -9.75 -23.99
C GLY A 279 11.74 -9.30 -22.80
N VAL A 280 11.14 -8.76 -21.74
CA VAL A 280 11.83 -8.28 -20.53
C VAL A 280 11.53 -9.21 -19.36
N PRO A 281 12.53 -9.83 -18.70
CA PRO A 281 12.30 -10.60 -17.48
C PRO A 281 11.93 -9.67 -16.31
N LEU A 282 10.73 -9.85 -15.74
CA LEU A 282 10.20 -9.05 -14.64
C LEU A 282 9.99 -9.86 -13.34
N PHE A 283 9.86 -11.19 -13.44
CA PHE A 283 9.53 -12.06 -12.31
C PHE A 283 10.58 -13.13 -12.00
N GLN A 284 10.64 -13.56 -10.73
CA GLN A 284 11.66 -14.51 -10.26
C GLN A 284 11.52 -15.86 -10.97
N GLU A 285 10.27 -16.27 -11.14
CA GLU A 285 9.87 -17.45 -11.87
C GLU A 285 10.35 -17.38 -13.34
N GLN A 286 10.26 -16.21 -13.98
CA GLN A 286 10.79 -16.04 -15.34
C GLN A 286 12.33 -16.16 -15.37
N GLY A 287 13.05 -15.55 -14.43
CA GLY A 287 14.51 -15.69 -14.34
C GLY A 287 14.95 -17.15 -14.17
N MET A 288 14.25 -17.90 -13.33
CA MET A 288 14.47 -19.34 -13.18
C MET A 288 14.19 -20.11 -14.48
N GLN A 289 13.07 -19.82 -15.16
CA GLN A 289 12.71 -20.48 -16.42
C GLN A 289 13.69 -20.15 -17.56
N VAL A 290 14.25 -18.94 -17.58
CA VAL A 290 15.33 -18.56 -18.52
C VAL A 290 16.56 -19.44 -18.26
N ALA A 291 16.99 -19.62 -17.01
CA ALA A 291 18.13 -20.48 -16.70
C ALA A 291 17.89 -21.95 -17.11
N ILE A 292 16.68 -22.48 -16.84
CA ILE A 292 16.30 -23.85 -17.23
C ILE A 292 16.30 -24.00 -18.75
N THR A 293 15.66 -23.08 -19.47
CA THR A 293 15.46 -23.19 -20.93
C THR A 293 16.70 -22.83 -21.73
N ALA A 294 17.44 -21.81 -21.31
CA ALA A 294 18.64 -21.35 -22.02
C ALA A 294 19.86 -22.21 -21.68
N ALA A 295 20.03 -22.63 -20.42
CA ALA A 295 21.25 -23.30 -19.95
C ALA A 295 21.05 -24.76 -19.52
N SER A 296 19.83 -25.31 -19.65
CA SER A 296 19.50 -26.68 -19.21
C SER A 296 19.74 -26.91 -17.72
N PHE A 297 19.53 -25.89 -16.89
CA PHE A 297 19.54 -26.02 -15.43
C PHE A 297 18.38 -26.90 -14.97
N THR A 298 18.63 -27.68 -13.92
CA THR A 298 17.56 -28.35 -13.18
C THR A 298 16.78 -27.34 -12.33
N PRO A 299 15.52 -27.64 -11.94
CA PRO A 299 14.76 -26.76 -11.04
C PRO A 299 15.48 -26.43 -9.73
N ALA A 300 16.27 -27.37 -9.21
CA ALA A 300 17.08 -27.17 -8.00
C ALA A 300 18.20 -26.16 -8.22
N GLU A 301 18.90 -26.23 -9.35
CA GLU A 301 19.97 -25.28 -9.71
C GLU A 301 19.41 -23.89 -10.03
N ALA A 302 18.25 -23.81 -10.65
CA ALA A 302 17.57 -22.54 -10.91
C ALA A 302 17.10 -21.87 -9.61
N ASP A 303 16.63 -22.63 -8.62
CA ASP A 303 16.31 -22.08 -7.31
C ASP A 303 17.57 -21.73 -6.50
N GLU A 304 18.66 -22.50 -6.64
CA GLU A 304 19.96 -22.12 -6.09
C GLU A 304 20.44 -20.78 -6.65
N LEU A 305 20.32 -20.58 -7.97
CA LEU A 305 20.59 -19.31 -8.63
C LEU A 305 19.75 -18.18 -8.03
N ARG A 306 18.44 -18.38 -7.86
CA ARG A 306 17.54 -17.39 -7.24
C ARG A 306 17.95 -17.06 -5.80
N ARG A 307 18.36 -18.05 -5.00
CA ARG A 307 18.82 -17.83 -3.61
C ARG A 307 20.17 -17.14 -3.54
N SER A 308 21.12 -17.53 -4.39
CA SER A 308 22.47 -16.94 -4.43
C SER A 308 22.47 -15.47 -4.84
N MET A 309 21.41 -15.05 -5.53
CA MET A 309 21.15 -13.70 -5.99
C MET A 309 20.67 -12.75 -4.89
N GLY A 310 19.97 -13.25 -3.85
CA GLY A 310 19.40 -12.40 -2.78
C GLY A 310 20.29 -12.16 -1.55
N HIS A 311 21.49 -12.76 -1.49
CA HIS A 311 22.36 -12.71 -0.30
C HIS A 311 23.55 -11.75 -0.47
N LYS A 312 23.79 -10.90 0.56
CA LYS A 312 24.93 -9.97 0.68
C LYS A 312 26.34 -10.61 0.58
N ARG A 313 26.47 -11.95 0.52
CA ARG A 313 27.74 -12.70 0.57
C ARG A 313 27.82 -13.81 -0.48
N SER A 314 27.75 -13.48 -1.77
CA SER A 314 27.65 -14.49 -2.83
C SER A 314 28.50 -14.20 -4.08
N ARG A 315 29.63 -13.50 -3.97
CA ARG A 315 30.46 -13.22 -5.16
C ARG A 315 31.05 -14.49 -5.79
N GLU A 316 31.53 -15.41 -4.95
CA GLU A 316 32.12 -16.69 -5.39
C GLU A 316 31.07 -17.67 -5.90
N ARG A 317 29.91 -17.78 -5.24
CA ARG A 317 28.80 -18.64 -5.69
C ARG A 317 28.20 -18.14 -7.01
N MET A 318 28.06 -16.82 -7.17
CA MET A 318 27.62 -16.23 -8.43
C MET A 318 28.62 -16.48 -9.56
N ALA A 319 29.93 -16.41 -9.30
CA ALA A 319 30.95 -16.73 -10.31
C ALA A 319 30.90 -18.21 -10.73
N ALA A 320 30.72 -19.14 -9.78
CA ALA A 320 30.57 -20.56 -10.12
C ALA A 320 29.29 -20.85 -10.93
N LEU A 321 28.19 -20.16 -10.64
CA LEU A 321 26.94 -20.29 -11.39
C LEU A 321 27.01 -19.62 -12.77
N HIS A 322 27.76 -18.54 -12.90
CA HIS A 322 28.01 -17.83 -14.16
C HIS A 322 28.61 -18.77 -15.22
N ASP A 323 29.71 -19.43 -14.90
CA ASP A 323 30.41 -20.29 -15.87
C ASP A 323 29.53 -21.46 -16.32
N ARG A 324 28.77 -22.03 -15.37
CA ARG A 324 27.81 -23.10 -15.66
C ARG A 324 26.66 -22.64 -16.56
N LEU A 325 26.16 -21.42 -16.36
CA LEU A 325 25.12 -20.82 -17.21
C LEU A 325 25.63 -20.65 -18.65
N ILE A 326 26.81 -20.05 -18.81
CA ILE A 326 27.45 -19.83 -20.12
C ILE A 326 27.66 -21.17 -20.84
N ASP A 327 28.23 -22.18 -20.16
CA ASP A 327 28.48 -23.48 -20.77
C ASP A 327 27.19 -24.21 -21.13
N GLY A 328 26.14 -24.07 -20.32
CA GLY A 328 24.81 -24.58 -20.65
C GLY A 328 24.23 -23.93 -21.91
N MET A 329 24.32 -22.61 -22.00
CA MET A 329 23.84 -21.84 -23.16
C MET A 329 24.61 -22.19 -24.43
N ARG A 330 25.94 -22.34 -24.34
CA ARG A 330 26.78 -22.81 -25.46
C ARG A 330 26.33 -24.18 -25.98
N ARG A 331 26.07 -25.14 -25.07
CA ARG A 331 25.57 -26.48 -25.45
C ARG A 331 24.21 -26.42 -26.16
N ASN A 332 23.40 -25.42 -25.84
CA ASN A 332 22.09 -25.19 -26.44
C ASN A 332 22.14 -24.30 -27.70
N GLY A 333 23.33 -23.99 -28.24
CA GLY A 333 23.50 -23.25 -29.49
C GLY A 333 23.41 -21.72 -29.35
N ILE A 334 23.48 -21.19 -28.13
CA ILE A 334 23.46 -19.75 -27.87
C ILE A 334 24.90 -19.22 -27.91
N SER A 335 25.15 -18.21 -28.74
CA SER A 335 26.49 -17.59 -28.86
C SER A 335 26.91 -16.91 -27.56
N ASP A 336 28.22 -16.89 -27.28
CA ASP A 336 28.80 -16.25 -26.08
C ASP A 336 28.32 -14.81 -25.88
N ALA A 337 28.27 -14.00 -26.95
CA ALA A 337 27.79 -12.61 -26.87
C ALA A 337 26.33 -12.50 -26.39
N VAL A 338 25.47 -13.45 -26.76
CA VAL A 338 24.08 -13.51 -26.31
C VAL A 338 24.00 -14.08 -24.90
N ALA A 339 24.79 -15.10 -24.59
CA ALA A 339 24.84 -15.73 -23.28
C ALA A 339 25.27 -14.72 -22.19
N GLU A 340 26.31 -13.91 -22.46
CA GLU A 340 26.76 -12.82 -21.59
C GLU A 340 25.65 -11.78 -21.35
N ARG A 341 24.87 -11.43 -22.39
CA ARG A 341 23.71 -10.53 -22.24
C ARG A 341 22.63 -11.14 -21.35
N ILE A 342 22.32 -12.43 -21.52
CA ILE A 342 21.34 -13.16 -20.69
C ILE A 342 21.81 -13.17 -19.23
N VAL A 343 23.08 -13.50 -18.98
CA VAL A 343 23.65 -13.54 -17.63
C VAL A 343 23.68 -12.15 -17.00
N GLY A 344 24.00 -11.11 -17.77
CA GLY A 344 23.90 -9.72 -17.34
C GLY A 344 22.48 -9.34 -16.90
N GLN A 345 21.46 -9.72 -17.68
CA GLN A 345 20.05 -9.51 -17.32
C GLN A 345 19.67 -10.27 -16.04
N LEU A 346 20.04 -11.55 -15.94
CA LEU A 346 19.77 -12.38 -14.76
C LEU A 346 20.48 -11.85 -13.50
N SER A 347 21.70 -11.35 -13.65
CA SER A 347 22.50 -10.81 -12.54
C SER A 347 22.00 -9.45 -12.07
N GLY A 348 21.53 -8.59 -12.97
CA GLY A 348 20.81 -7.38 -12.56
C GLY A 348 19.51 -7.73 -11.84
N PHE A 349 18.78 -8.71 -12.39
CA PHE A 349 17.50 -9.20 -11.88
C PHE A 349 17.56 -9.76 -10.45
N ALA A 350 18.69 -10.36 -10.08
CA ALA A 350 19.00 -10.88 -8.76
C ALA A 350 18.58 -9.96 -7.60
N ASP A 351 18.84 -8.66 -7.76
CA ASP A 351 18.65 -7.66 -6.72
C ASP A 351 17.21 -7.15 -6.62
N TYR A 352 16.35 -7.46 -7.61
CA TYR A 352 15.03 -6.81 -7.72
C TYR A 352 13.86 -7.68 -8.18
N GLY A 353 14.12 -8.92 -8.57
CA GLY A 353 13.09 -9.83 -9.04
C GLY A 353 11.94 -9.98 -8.06
N PHE A 354 10.70 -9.94 -8.57
CA PHE A 354 9.53 -10.20 -7.74
C PHE A 354 8.93 -11.58 -7.98
N PRO A 355 8.39 -12.24 -6.95
CA PRO A 355 7.55 -13.40 -7.18
C PRO A 355 6.28 -13.00 -7.96
N GLU A 356 6.08 -13.59 -9.13
CA GLU A 356 4.88 -13.41 -9.98
C GLU A 356 3.62 -13.78 -9.22
N SER A 357 3.68 -14.90 -8.48
CA SER A 357 2.60 -15.38 -7.61
C SER A 357 2.16 -14.33 -6.58
N HIS A 358 3.12 -13.62 -5.98
CA HIS A 358 2.84 -12.57 -5.01
C HIS A 358 2.22 -11.33 -5.68
N ALA A 359 2.78 -10.88 -6.81
CA ALA A 359 2.19 -9.80 -7.60
C ALA A 359 0.76 -10.12 -8.05
N ALA A 360 0.51 -11.34 -8.51
CA ALA A 360 -0.82 -11.79 -8.92
C ALA A 360 -1.81 -11.69 -7.75
N SER A 361 -1.44 -12.19 -6.58
CA SER A 361 -2.30 -12.10 -5.39
C SER A 361 -2.62 -10.65 -4.99
N PHE A 362 -1.66 -9.74 -5.09
CA PHE A 362 -1.86 -8.33 -4.76
C PHE A 362 -2.66 -7.59 -5.82
N ALA A 363 -2.47 -7.92 -7.10
CA ALA A 363 -3.23 -7.36 -8.21
C ALA A 363 -4.74 -7.60 -8.08
N LEU A 364 -5.17 -8.69 -7.44
CA LEU A 364 -6.59 -8.91 -7.10
C LEU A 364 -7.14 -7.82 -6.18
N ILE A 365 -6.36 -7.41 -5.18
CA ILE A 365 -6.74 -6.35 -4.24
C ILE A 365 -6.66 -4.99 -4.93
N VAL A 366 -5.69 -4.78 -5.82
CA VAL A 366 -5.63 -3.57 -6.68
C VAL A 366 -6.93 -3.45 -7.48
N TYR A 367 -7.29 -4.49 -8.23
CA TYR A 367 -8.49 -4.49 -9.05
C TYR A 367 -9.76 -4.30 -8.22
N ALA A 368 -9.91 -5.05 -7.13
CA ALA A 368 -11.09 -4.95 -6.28
C ALA A 368 -11.23 -3.56 -5.63
N SER A 369 -10.15 -2.96 -5.14
CA SER A 369 -10.19 -1.59 -4.59
C SER A 369 -10.45 -0.54 -5.67
N ALA A 370 -9.90 -0.71 -6.88
CA ALA A 370 -10.17 0.16 -8.03
C ALA A 370 -11.64 0.06 -8.49
N TYR A 371 -12.19 -1.15 -8.54
CA TYR A 371 -13.59 -1.41 -8.86
C TYR A 371 -14.54 -0.72 -7.86
N LEU A 372 -14.26 -0.84 -6.56
CA LEU A 372 -15.05 -0.15 -5.53
C LEU A 372 -14.96 1.38 -5.66
N LYS A 373 -13.77 1.92 -5.93
CA LYS A 373 -13.61 3.37 -6.15
C LYS A 373 -14.40 3.83 -7.37
N CYS A 374 -14.27 3.13 -8.49
CA CYS A 374 -14.87 3.47 -9.78
C CYS A 374 -16.41 3.48 -9.71
N HIS A 375 -17.01 2.44 -9.11
CA HIS A 375 -18.46 2.22 -9.16
C HIS A 375 -19.21 2.64 -7.89
N TYR A 376 -18.51 2.77 -6.76
CA TYR A 376 -19.11 3.00 -5.44
C TYR A 376 -18.32 4.08 -4.68
N ALA A 377 -17.99 5.18 -5.35
CA ALA A 377 -17.13 6.24 -4.81
C ALA A 377 -17.56 6.78 -3.43
N PRO A 378 -18.87 7.05 -3.14
CA PRO A 378 -19.28 7.48 -1.81
C PRO A 378 -18.98 6.44 -0.72
N GLU A 379 -19.31 5.17 -0.97
CA GLU A 379 -19.11 4.06 -0.05
C GLU A 379 -17.62 3.78 0.17
N PHE A 380 -16.84 3.77 -0.90
CA PHE A 380 -15.39 3.59 -0.87
C PHE A 380 -14.72 4.69 -0.06
N THR A 381 -15.09 5.95 -0.30
CA THR A 381 -14.50 7.10 0.41
C THR A 381 -14.84 7.07 1.90
N ALA A 382 -16.10 6.78 2.25
CA ALA A 382 -16.51 6.69 3.65
C ALA A 382 -15.75 5.57 4.39
N ALA A 383 -15.63 4.40 3.76
CA ALA A 383 -14.85 3.28 4.30
C ALA A 383 -13.36 3.63 4.44
N LEU A 384 -12.78 4.29 3.44
CA LEU A 384 -11.38 4.74 3.45
C LEU A 384 -11.10 5.70 4.59
N LEU A 385 -11.98 6.68 4.82
CA LEU A 385 -11.84 7.65 5.92
C LEU A 385 -11.94 6.98 7.30
N ASN A 386 -12.79 5.96 7.44
CA ASN A 386 -12.98 5.25 8.70
C ASN A 386 -11.85 4.25 9.00
N ALA A 387 -11.20 3.72 7.97
CA ALA A 387 -10.06 2.81 8.09
C ALA A 387 -8.71 3.53 8.33
N GLN A 388 -8.68 4.87 8.32
CA GLN A 388 -7.48 5.66 8.64
C GLN A 388 -6.96 5.40 10.08
N PRO A 389 -5.62 5.41 10.30
CA PRO A 389 -4.57 5.83 9.36
C PRO A 389 -4.16 4.74 8.36
N MET A 390 -4.22 5.04 7.06
CA MET A 390 -3.74 4.17 5.98
C MET A 390 -3.47 4.96 4.69
N GLY A 391 -2.68 4.40 3.77
CA GLY A 391 -2.37 5.04 2.49
C GLY A 391 -1.47 6.27 2.59
N PHE A 392 -1.37 7.04 1.50
CA PHE A 392 -0.42 8.17 1.38
C PHE A 392 -1.05 9.54 1.63
N TYR A 393 -2.39 9.63 1.59
CA TYR A 393 -3.11 10.90 1.53
C TYR A 393 -3.83 11.22 2.83
N ALA A 394 -3.73 12.47 3.26
CA ALA A 394 -4.45 12.95 4.43
C ALA A 394 -5.98 12.95 4.17
N PRO A 395 -6.82 12.82 5.22
CA PRO A 395 -8.28 12.83 5.08
C PRO A 395 -8.84 14.01 4.28
N GLY A 396 -8.25 15.20 4.40
CA GLY A 396 -8.66 16.38 3.63
C GLY A 396 -8.47 16.22 2.12
N THR A 397 -7.39 15.57 1.69
CA THR A 397 -7.13 15.27 0.27
C THR A 397 -8.14 14.25 -0.25
N ILE A 398 -8.42 13.20 0.53
CA ILE A 398 -9.39 12.16 0.20
C ILE A 398 -10.79 12.76 0.03
N VAL A 399 -11.20 13.67 0.92
CA VAL A 399 -12.49 14.37 0.83
C VAL A 399 -12.57 15.23 -0.43
N GLN A 400 -11.52 15.99 -0.75
CA GLN A 400 -11.49 16.82 -1.96
C GLN A 400 -11.51 15.97 -3.24
N ASP A 401 -10.82 14.84 -3.24
CA ASP A 401 -10.83 13.88 -4.34
C ASP A 401 -12.25 13.36 -4.59
N ALA A 402 -12.95 12.90 -3.54
CA ALA A 402 -14.33 12.46 -3.66
C ALA A 402 -15.26 13.57 -4.20
N GLN A 403 -15.08 14.82 -3.75
CA GLN A 403 -15.86 15.96 -4.26
C GLN A 403 -15.62 16.22 -5.76
N ARG A 404 -14.38 16.05 -6.25
CA ARG A 404 -14.05 16.16 -7.68
C ARG A 404 -14.74 15.06 -8.50
N HIS A 405 -14.92 13.89 -7.90
CA HIS A 405 -15.68 12.77 -8.47
C HIS A 405 -17.20 12.85 -8.24
N GLY A 406 -17.72 14.03 -7.86
CA GLY A 406 -19.16 14.28 -7.73
C GLY A 406 -19.79 13.74 -6.45
N VAL A 407 -19.00 13.20 -5.51
CA VAL A 407 -19.52 12.77 -4.21
C VAL A 407 -19.97 13.98 -3.41
N ARG A 408 -21.26 14.01 -3.04
CA ARG A 408 -21.79 15.06 -2.16
C ARG A 408 -21.29 14.84 -0.74
N VAL A 409 -20.43 15.74 -0.26
CA VAL A 409 -19.90 15.70 1.11
C VAL A 409 -20.60 16.71 2.01
N LEU A 410 -21.15 16.21 3.12
CA LEU A 410 -21.79 17.00 4.15
C LEU A 410 -20.82 17.18 5.34
N PRO A 411 -20.71 18.38 5.91
CA PRO A 411 -19.74 18.68 6.96
C PRO A 411 -20.03 17.89 8.24
N VAL A 412 -19.08 17.89 9.18
CA VAL A 412 -19.35 17.43 10.53
C VAL A 412 -20.46 18.27 11.16
N ASP A 413 -21.38 17.64 11.88
CA ASP A 413 -22.51 18.30 12.56
C ASP A 413 -22.91 17.46 13.77
N VAL A 414 -22.81 17.99 14.99
CA VAL A 414 -23.14 17.24 16.21
C VAL A 414 -24.61 16.78 16.26
N THR A 415 -25.50 17.46 15.53
CA THR A 415 -26.92 17.09 15.47
C THR A 415 -27.20 15.95 14.51
N ARG A 416 -26.24 15.56 13.66
CA ARG A 416 -26.44 14.58 12.58
C ARG A 416 -25.34 13.53 12.43
N SER A 417 -24.07 13.93 12.56
CA SER A 417 -22.91 13.07 12.41
C SER A 417 -22.84 12.00 13.51
N GLU A 418 -22.46 10.80 13.09
CA GLU A 418 -21.87 9.80 13.98
C GLU A 418 -20.40 10.12 14.28
N VAL A 419 -19.78 9.31 15.14
CA VAL A 419 -18.32 9.37 15.33
C VAL A 419 -17.58 9.02 14.05
N ASP A 420 -18.02 7.97 13.36
CA ASP A 420 -17.51 7.56 12.05
C ASP A 420 -18.23 8.28 10.91
N THR A 421 -17.58 8.33 9.75
CA THR A 421 -18.17 8.84 8.52
C THR A 421 -19.30 7.91 8.07
N THR A 422 -20.44 8.47 7.70
CA THR A 422 -21.64 7.71 7.34
C THR A 422 -22.19 8.15 5.99
N LEU A 423 -23.14 7.39 5.47
CA LEU A 423 -23.83 7.68 4.22
C LEU A 423 -25.29 8.00 4.52
N GLU A 424 -25.77 9.11 3.95
CA GLU A 424 -27.14 9.59 4.10
C GLU A 424 -27.81 9.60 2.72
N ARG A 425 -29.01 9.05 2.61
CA ARG A 425 -29.83 9.22 1.40
C ARG A 425 -30.32 10.66 1.33
N ILE A 426 -30.25 11.25 0.15
CA ILE A 426 -30.77 12.57 -0.13
C ILE A 426 -31.92 12.42 -1.12
N ASP A 427 -33.06 13.00 -0.77
CA ASP A 427 -34.25 12.98 -1.63
C ASP A 427 -33.92 13.58 -3.00
N GLY A 428 -34.29 12.85 -4.06
CA GLY A 428 -34.02 13.25 -5.45
C GLY A 428 -32.60 12.99 -5.94
N SER A 429 -31.71 12.40 -5.13
CA SER A 429 -30.38 11.95 -5.56
C SER A 429 -30.33 10.44 -5.75
N ALA A 430 -29.75 9.99 -6.86
CA ALA A 430 -29.46 8.56 -7.08
C ALA A 430 -28.31 8.07 -6.19
N GLU A 431 -27.36 8.95 -5.88
CA GLU A 431 -26.17 8.65 -5.10
C GLU A 431 -26.34 9.10 -3.63
N PRO A 432 -25.86 8.31 -2.65
CA PRO A 432 -25.86 8.74 -1.25
C PRO A 432 -24.85 9.88 -1.02
N ALA A 433 -25.17 10.76 -0.08
CA ALA A 433 -24.24 11.78 0.38
C ALA A 433 -23.38 11.25 1.53
N MET A 434 -22.11 11.63 1.55
CA MET A 434 -21.18 11.29 2.62
C MET A 434 -21.26 12.32 3.75
N ARG A 435 -21.64 11.92 4.96
CA ARG A 435 -21.59 12.73 6.18
C ARG A 435 -20.28 12.49 6.90
N LEU A 436 -19.45 13.54 7.02
CA LEU A 436 -18.21 13.46 7.75
C LEU A 436 -18.44 13.12 9.23
N GLY A 437 -17.67 12.15 9.74
CA GLY A 437 -17.73 11.72 11.13
C GLY A 437 -17.00 12.67 12.09
N LEU A 438 -17.47 12.77 13.33
CA LEU A 438 -16.88 13.62 14.37
C LEU A 438 -15.40 13.28 14.65
N ARG A 439 -14.96 12.04 14.38
CA ARG A 439 -13.55 11.62 14.53
C ARG A 439 -12.57 12.40 13.66
N LEU A 440 -13.05 13.01 12.57
CA LEU A 440 -12.23 13.80 11.65
C LEU A 440 -11.93 15.21 12.17
N VAL A 441 -12.58 15.63 13.26
CA VAL A 441 -12.28 16.90 13.92
C VAL A 441 -10.88 16.85 14.52
N ARG A 442 -9.98 17.69 13.99
CA ARG A 442 -8.60 17.80 14.45
C ARG A 442 -8.57 18.19 15.92
N GLY A 443 -7.73 17.51 16.70
CA GLY A 443 -7.57 17.77 18.14
C GLY A 443 -8.57 17.01 19.03
N LEU A 444 -9.54 16.30 18.46
CA LEU A 444 -10.44 15.42 19.22
C LEU A 444 -9.72 14.13 19.61
N GLY A 445 -9.34 13.99 20.88
CA GLY A 445 -8.64 12.81 21.41
C GLY A 445 -9.51 11.55 21.48
N THR A 446 -8.89 10.38 21.68
CA THR A 446 -9.58 9.07 21.76
C THR A 446 -10.66 9.05 22.83
N THR A 447 -10.37 9.54 24.03
CA THR A 447 -11.34 9.63 25.14
C THR A 447 -12.58 10.45 24.77
N ALA A 448 -12.39 11.57 24.06
CA ALA A 448 -13.51 12.42 23.62
C ALA A 448 -14.38 11.70 22.58
N ARG A 449 -13.76 10.95 21.66
CA ARG A 449 -14.48 10.15 20.65
C ARG A 449 -15.29 9.02 21.29
N GLU A 450 -14.73 8.31 22.26
CA GLU A 450 -15.46 7.23 22.97
C GLU A 450 -16.62 7.76 23.80
N LYS A 451 -16.46 8.93 24.45
CA LYS A 451 -17.57 9.61 25.13
C LYS A 451 -18.70 9.97 24.17
N LEU A 452 -18.36 10.59 23.03
CA LEU A 452 -19.34 10.93 22.00
C LEU A 452 -20.05 9.69 21.47
N LYS A 453 -19.31 8.61 21.19
CA LYS A 453 -19.85 7.32 20.73
C LYS A 453 -20.89 6.77 21.72
N THR A 454 -20.53 6.76 23.00
CA THR A 454 -21.38 6.26 24.08
C THR A 454 -22.67 7.08 24.21
N VAL A 455 -22.56 8.41 24.18
CA VAL A 455 -23.69 9.32 24.36
C VAL A 455 -24.63 9.33 23.16
N LEU A 456 -24.09 9.24 21.94
CA LEU A 456 -24.90 9.11 20.73
C LEU A 456 -25.65 7.77 20.68
N ALA A 457 -25.01 6.67 21.10
CA ALA A 457 -25.64 5.35 21.14
C ALA A 457 -26.77 5.24 22.17
N SER A 458 -26.69 5.96 23.29
CA SER A 458 -27.63 5.85 24.42
C SER A 458 -28.68 6.95 24.50
N GLY A 459 -28.39 8.16 23.99
CA GLY A 459 -29.24 9.33 24.18
C GLY A 459 -29.71 10.01 22.88
N GLY A 460 -29.34 9.51 21.71
CA GLY A 460 -29.72 10.12 20.43
C GLY A 460 -29.01 11.45 20.15
N ARG A 461 -29.53 12.21 19.19
CA ARG A 461 -28.91 13.46 18.69
C ARG A 461 -28.92 14.59 19.71
N PHE A 462 -27.97 15.52 19.56
CA PHE A 462 -27.92 16.74 20.37
C PHE A 462 -28.90 17.78 19.85
N THR A 463 -29.55 18.50 20.77
CA THR A 463 -30.59 19.49 20.44
C THR A 463 -30.20 20.93 20.75
N SER A 464 -29.19 21.14 21.59
CA SER A 464 -28.65 22.47 21.94
C SER A 464 -27.19 22.37 22.37
N VAL A 465 -26.51 23.52 22.45
CA VAL A 465 -25.12 23.57 22.96
C VAL A 465 -25.06 23.10 24.42
N ASN A 466 -26.03 23.49 25.24
CA ASN A 466 -26.09 23.04 26.64
C ASN A 466 -26.31 21.52 26.75
N ASP A 467 -27.18 20.96 25.90
CA ASP A 467 -27.41 19.53 25.80
C ASP A 467 -26.12 18.76 25.45
N LEU A 468 -25.35 19.26 24.47
CA LEU A 468 -24.04 18.73 24.13
C LEU A 468 -23.09 18.77 25.33
N VAL A 469 -22.90 19.93 25.97
CA VAL A 469 -21.96 20.10 27.09
C VAL A 469 -22.28 19.17 28.26
N VAL A 470 -23.55 19.14 28.67
CA VAL A 470 -23.98 18.36 29.84
C VAL A 470 -23.91 16.86 29.56
N ARG A 471 -24.46 16.41 28.42
CA ARG A 471 -24.52 14.96 28.12
C ARG A 471 -23.19 14.39 27.70
N SER A 472 -22.38 15.13 26.92
CA SER A 472 -21.14 14.58 26.37
C SER A 472 -20.02 14.48 27.41
N GLY A 473 -20.08 15.29 28.48
CA GLY A 473 -19.02 15.37 29.49
C GLY A 473 -17.64 15.64 28.89
N LEU A 474 -17.61 16.38 27.78
CA LEU A 474 -16.38 16.73 27.07
C LEU A 474 -15.69 17.89 27.79
N ASP A 475 -14.36 17.90 27.74
CA ASP A 475 -13.61 19.04 28.25
C ASP A 475 -13.75 20.26 27.32
N ARG A 476 -13.39 21.44 27.84
CA ARG A 476 -13.47 22.70 27.09
C ARG A 476 -12.65 22.68 25.81
N ARG A 477 -11.55 21.91 25.77
CA ARG A 477 -10.69 21.80 24.61
C ARG A 477 -11.37 21.04 23.47
N ALA A 478 -11.98 19.89 23.77
CA ALA A 478 -12.73 19.09 22.79
C ALA A 478 -13.95 19.87 22.25
N LEU A 479 -14.69 20.55 23.12
CA LEU A 479 -15.81 21.41 22.73
C LEU A 479 -15.36 22.55 21.80
N ARG A 480 -14.23 23.20 22.11
CA ARG A 480 -13.65 24.23 21.24
C ARG A 480 -13.29 23.68 19.86
N HIS A 481 -12.66 22.51 19.79
CA HIS A 481 -12.33 21.89 18.51
C HIS A 481 -13.57 21.55 17.67
N LEU A 482 -14.66 21.09 18.30
CA LEU A 482 -15.94 20.87 17.61
C LEU A 482 -16.51 22.19 17.05
N ALA A 483 -16.46 23.28 17.84
CA ALA A 483 -16.94 24.58 17.41
C ALA A 483 -16.08 25.18 16.28
N GLU A 484 -14.75 25.12 16.38
CA GLU A 484 -13.81 25.57 15.35
C GLU A 484 -13.97 24.82 14.02
N ALA A 485 -14.34 23.53 14.08
CA ALA A 485 -14.64 22.72 12.92
C ALA A 485 -16.01 23.03 12.27
N GLY A 486 -16.85 23.87 12.90
CA GLY A 486 -18.21 24.16 12.46
C GLY A 486 -19.23 23.07 12.80
N ALA A 487 -18.89 22.14 13.70
CA ALA A 487 -19.78 21.03 14.04
C ALA A 487 -21.05 21.47 14.79
N LEU A 488 -21.08 22.70 15.32
CA LEU A 488 -22.19 23.26 16.08
C LEU A 488 -23.06 24.21 15.25
N ASP A 489 -22.77 24.41 13.96
CA ASP A 489 -23.44 25.43 13.13
C ASP A 489 -24.98 25.24 13.06
N SER A 490 -25.47 24.01 13.14
CA SER A 490 -26.91 23.68 13.15
C SER A 490 -27.61 24.02 14.48
N LEU A 491 -26.85 24.23 15.56
CA LEU A 491 -27.37 24.61 16.89
C LEU A 491 -27.46 26.13 17.08
N VAL A 492 -26.90 26.91 16.15
CA VAL A 492 -26.95 28.39 16.15
C VAL A 492 -27.50 28.90 14.81
N PRO A 493 -28.70 28.49 14.39
CA PRO A 493 -29.22 28.79 13.05
C PRO A 493 -29.44 30.30 12.82
N ASP A 494 -29.74 31.04 13.89
CA ASP A 494 -30.01 32.48 13.87
C ASP A 494 -28.76 33.33 13.60
N GLU A 495 -27.56 32.77 13.80
CA GLU A 495 -26.31 33.45 13.50
C GLU A 495 -26.01 33.42 12.00
N PRO A 496 -25.52 34.53 11.40
CA PRO A 496 -25.07 34.54 10.02
C PRO A 496 -24.00 33.47 9.79
N VAL A 497 -24.01 32.79 8.64
CA VAL A 497 -23.11 31.66 8.33
C VAL A 497 -21.63 31.97 8.62
N GLY A 498 -21.16 33.18 8.28
CA GLY A 498 -19.78 33.60 8.55
C GLY A 498 -19.44 33.87 10.03
N ARG A 499 -20.45 33.91 10.92
CA ARG A 499 -20.31 34.13 12.37
C ARG A 499 -20.61 32.88 13.20
N ARG A 500 -21.30 31.86 12.68
CA ARG A 500 -21.71 30.66 13.43
C ARG A 500 -20.58 30.00 14.20
N ARG A 501 -19.42 29.78 13.56
CA ARG A 501 -18.23 29.23 14.25
C ARG A 501 -17.78 30.10 15.42
N ARG A 502 -17.75 31.42 15.24
CA ARG A 502 -17.37 32.35 16.31
C ARG A 502 -18.41 32.32 17.42
N ALA A 503 -19.70 32.40 17.09
CA ALA A 503 -20.80 32.37 18.05
C ALA A 503 -20.87 31.06 18.84
N ALA A 504 -20.50 29.91 18.24
CA ALA A 504 -20.43 28.64 18.94
C ALA A 504 -19.20 28.48 19.86
N VAL A 505 -18.15 29.28 19.65
CA VAL A 505 -16.93 29.26 20.47
C VAL A 505 -17.07 30.11 21.73
N TRP A 506 -17.82 31.22 21.66
CA TRP A 506 -18.05 32.17 22.74
C TRP A 506 -19.31 31.83 23.51
#